data_AF-A0A654B467-F1
#
_entry.id   AF-A0A654B467-F1
#
_cell.length_a   1.000
_cell.length_b   1.000
_cell.length_c   1.000
_cell.angle_alpha   90.00
_cell.angle_beta   90.00
_cell.angle_gamma   90.00
#
_symmetry.space_group_name_H-M   'P 1'
#
loop_
_entity.id
_entity.type
_entity.pdbx_description
1 polymer ?
#
loop_
_entity_poly.entity_id
_entity_poly.type
_entity_poly.pdbx_seq_one_letter_code
_entity_poly.pdbx_strand_id
1 'polypeptide(L)'
;MGLFSGILGNASSASTESVERDLEKIMLDDEKVEHAYKLIRDLIVFTNRRLILVDKQGISGKKTEYHSIPYKSITQFSIETAGHFDLDAELKIWVSSLSAPITKEFKGDDSILSIQKALVTYTTK
;
A
#
# COMPACT_ATOMS: atom_id res chain seq x y z
N MET A 1 -15.04 21.05 3.53
CA MET A 1 -14.39 21.17 4.86
C MET A 1 -14.95 20.06 5.75
N GLY A 2 -14.41 18.85 5.63
CA GLY A 2 -14.93 17.63 6.27
C GLY A 2 -13.94 17.08 7.29
N LEU A 3 -14.45 16.76 8.49
CA LEU A 3 -13.75 16.51 9.75
C LEU A 3 -13.03 15.15 9.82
N PHE A 4 -12.00 14.93 8.99
CA PHE A 4 -11.15 13.72 9.11
C PHE A 4 -9.64 13.97 9.04
N SER A 5 -9.21 15.24 8.98
CA SER A 5 -7.79 15.58 8.74
C SER A 5 -6.84 15.42 9.95
N GLY A 6 -7.31 14.97 11.12
CA GLY A 6 -6.57 15.18 12.37
C GLY A 6 -6.11 13.96 13.16
N ILE A 7 -6.52 12.72 12.83
CA ILE A 7 -6.28 11.54 13.69
C ILE A 7 -5.45 10.43 13.00
N LEU A 8 -5.11 10.56 11.72
CA LEU A 8 -4.19 9.64 11.01
C LEU A 8 -2.74 10.16 10.97
N GLY A 9 -2.34 10.91 12.00
CA GLY A 9 -0.95 11.33 12.15
C GLY A 9 -0.07 10.15 12.57
N ASN A 10 1.01 9.94 11.81
CA ASN A 10 2.21 9.18 12.17
C ASN A 10 2.32 7.66 11.84
N ALA A 11 1.87 7.23 10.66
CA ALA A 11 2.36 5.94 10.11
C ALA A 11 2.52 5.88 8.58
N SER A 12 2.64 6.99 7.86
CA SER A 12 3.09 6.94 6.46
C SER A 12 4.62 6.87 6.44
N SER A 13 5.19 5.68 6.24
CA SER A 13 6.65 5.49 6.19
C SER A 13 7.34 6.12 4.96
N ALA A 14 6.61 6.91 4.16
CA ALA A 14 7.14 7.84 3.16
C ALA A 14 6.37 9.15 3.15
N SER A 15 7.03 10.26 2.81
CA SER A 15 6.36 11.53 2.54
C SER A 15 5.44 11.39 1.33
N THR A 16 4.13 11.58 1.52
CA THR A 16 3.14 11.49 0.45
C THR A 16 3.49 12.38 -0.74
N GLU A 17 4.00 13.59 -0.48
CA GLU A 17 4.45 14.57 -1.47
C GLU A 17 5.61 14.08 -2.36
N SER A 18 6.56 13.30 -1.81
CA SER A 18 7.64 12.74 -2.63
C SER A 18 7.13 11.62 -3.51
N VAL A 19 6.26 10.76 -2.96
CA VAL A 19 5.65 9.64 -3.67
C VAL A 19 4.76 10.14 -4.81
N GLU A 20 3.98 11.18 -4.57
CA GLU A 20 3.12 11.79 -5.58
C GLU A 20 3.93 12.35 -6.75
N ARG A 21 5.07 13.01 -6.47
CA ARG A 21 6.01 13.45 -7.51
C ARG A 21 6.61 12.28 -8.30
N ASP A 22 6.96 11.18 -7.63
CA ASP A 22 7.50 9.99 -8.30
C ASP A 22 6.47 9.31 -9.20
N LEU A 23 5.18 9.42 -8.87
CA LEU A 23 4.06 8.78 -9.58
C LEU A 23 3.30 9.72 -10.52
N GLU A 24 3.63 11.01 -10.57
CA GLU A 24 2.94 12.06 -11.33
C GLU A 24 2.64 11.65 -12.78
N LYS A 25 3.60 10.97 -13.44
CA LYS A 25 3.47 10.55 -14.85
C LYS A 25 2.45 9.45 -15.11
N ILE A 26 1.99 8.75 -14.07
CA ILE A 26 1.04 7.63 -14.17
C ILE A 26 -0.27 7.88 -13.44
N MET A 27 -0.38 9.04 -12.77
CA MET A 27 -1.56 9.50 -12.06
C MET A 27 -2.38 10.43 -12.93
N LEU A 28 -3.69 10.46 -12.70
CA LEU A 28 -4.56 11.46 -13.32
C LEU A 28 -4.45 12.79 -12.56
N ASP A 29 -4.79 13.90 -13.23
CA ASP A 29 -4.75 15.25 -12.65
C ASP A 29 -5.59 15.40 -11.37
N ASP A 30 -6.64 14.57 -11.21
CA ASP A 30 -7.52 14.55 -10.04
C ASP A 30 -7.29 13.35 -9.10
N GLU A 31 -6.30 12.51 -9.41
CA GLU A 31 -5.85 11.43 -8.55
C GLU A 31 -4.86 11.99 -7.53
N LYS A 32 -5.04 11.66 -6.25
CA LYS A 32 -4.18 12.14 -5.15
C LYS A 32 -3.69 10.99 -4.31
N VAL A 33 -2.43 11.06 -3.89
CA VAL A 33 -1.88 10.12 -2.90
C VAL A 33 -2.43 10.48 -1.52
N GLU A 34 -3.17 9.55 -0.91
CA GLU A 34 -3.73 9.74 0.44
C GLU A 34 -2.86 9.07 1.51
N HIS A 35 -2.33 7.87 1.23
CA HIS A 35 -1.36 7.20 2.10
C HIS A 35 -0.27 6.51 1.28
N ALA A 36 0.96 6.52 1.80
CA ALA A 36 2.07 5.79 1.20
C ALA A 36 2.90 5.10 2.28
N TYR A 37 3.16 3.82 2.07
CA TYR A 37 3.94 2.97 2.95
C TYR A 37 5.13 2.45 2.17
N LYS A 38 6.32 2.84 2.62
CA LYS A 38 7.58 2.34 2.08
C LYS A 38 8.02 1.12 2.87
N LEU A 39 8.27 0.05 2.14
CA LEU A 39 8.94 -1.15 2.61
C LEU A 39 10.44 -1.03 2.26
N ILE A 40 11.22 -2.10 2.46
CA ILE A 40 12.66 -2.07 2.17
C ILE A 40 12.92 -1.65 0.71
N ARG A 41 12.23 -2.28 -0.24
CA ARG A 41 12.37 -2.00 -1.69
C ARG A 41 11.08 -1.53 -2.34
N ASP A 42 9.96 -1.94 -1.77
CA ASP A 42 8.64 -1.75 -2.36
C ASP A 42 7.93 -0.54 -1.77
N LEU A 43 6.90 -0.07 -2.47
CA LEU A 43 6.02 0.99 -2.01
C LEU A 43 4.58 0.54 -2.19
N ILE A 44 3.76 0.76 -1.17
CA ILE A 44 2.31 0.56 -1.21
C ILE A 44 1.67 1.93 -1.12
N VAL A 45 0.94 2.32 -2.16
CA VAL A 45 0.35 3.66 -2.28
C VAL A 45 -1.16 3.55 -2.40
N PHE A 46 -1.86 4.23 -1.52
CA PHE A 46 -3.31 4.38 -1.54
C PHE A 46 -3.63 5.75 -2.12
N THR A 47 -4.35 5.77 -3.23
CA THR A 47 -4.87 7.00 -3.82
C THR A 47 -6.37 7.14 -3.53
N ASN A 48 -6.97 8.27 -3.87
CA ASN A 48 -8.43 8.40 -3.87
C ASN A 48 -9.14 7.48 -4.90
N ARG A 49 -8.40 6.75 -5.77
CA ARG A 49 -8.98 5.92 -6.85
C ARG A 49 -8.60 4.43 -6.78
N ARG A 50 -7.37 4.09 -6.38
CA ARG A 50 -6.83 2.73 -6.45
C ARG A 50 -5.66 2.51 -5.48
N LEU A 51 -5.38 1.24 -5.23
CA LEU A 51 -4.13 0.80 -4.64
C LEU A 51 -3.06 0.69 -5.75
N ILE A 52 -1.86 1.21 -5.51
CA ILE A 52 -0.71 1.04 -6.40
C ILE A 52 0.40 0.35 -5.61
N LEU A 53 0.84 -0.80 -6.11
CA LEU A 53 2.01 -1.51 -5.60
C LEU A 53 3.19 -1.20 -6.53
N VAL A 54 4.25 -0.61 -5.98
CA VAL A 54 5.48 -0.32 -6.70
C VAL A 54 6.56 -1.28 -6.23
N ASP A 55 7.07 -2.09 -7.16
CA ASP A 55 8.07 -3.11 -6.88
C ASP A 55 9.35 -2.79 -7.65
N LYS A 56 10.49 -2.71 -6.94
CA LYS A 56 11.80 -2.49 -7.56
C LYS A 56 12.50 -3.83 -7.77
N GLN A 57 12.44 -4.31 -9.01
CA GLN A 57 12.96 -5.61 -9.42
C GLN A 57 14.43 -5.56 -9.85
N GLY A 58 15.10 -6.71 -9.67
CA GLY A 58 16.46 -6.97 -10.15
C GLY A 58 17.57 -6.43 -9.25
N ILE A 59 18.80 -6.89 -9.51
CA ILE A 59 19.99 -6.58 -8.70
C ILE A 59 20.31 -5.08 -8.71
N SER A 60 20.08 -4.42 -9.85
CA SER A 60 20.32 -2.98 -10.01
C SER A 60 19.17 -2.08 -9.53
N GLY A 61 18.00 -2.65 -9.22
CA GLY A 61 16.79 -1.92 -8.84
C GLY A 61 16.24 -0.97 -9.91
N LYS A 62 16.75 -1.04 -11.16
CA LYS A 62 16.34 -0.14 -12.26
C LYS A 62 15.01 -0.52 -12.89
N LYS A 63 14.59 -1.78 -12.76
CA LYS A 63 13.31 -2.24 -13.27
C LYS A 63 12.27 -1.96 -12.20
N THR A 64 11.24 -1.20 -12.53
CA THR A 64 10.14 -0.91 -11.61
C THR A 64 8.84 -1.40 -12.22
N GLU A 65 8.10 -2.20 -11.45
CA GLU A 65 6.75 -2.60 -11.76
C GLU A 65 5.77 -1.70 -10.99
N TYR A 66 4.76 -1.18 -11.69
CA TYR A 66 3.66 -0.41 -11.11
C TYR A 66 2.37 -1.21 -11.29
N HIS A 67 1.92 -1.89 -10.25
CA HIS A 67 0.73 -2.71 -10.27
C HIS A 67 -0.45 -1.94 -9.68
N SER A 68 -1.38 -1.53 -10.54
CA SER A 68 -2.60 -0.81 -10.15
C SER A 68 -3.75 -1.78 -9.86
N ILE A 69 -4.34 -1.68 -8.67
CA ILE A 69 -5.47 -2.51 -8.23
C ILE A 69 -6.62 -1.58 -7.84
N PRO A 70 -7.70 -1.51 -8.65
CA PRO A 70 -8.91 -0.81 -8.26
C PRO A 70 -9.48 -1.36 -6.95
N TYR A 71 -9.97 -0.50 -6.06
CA TYR A 71 -10.46 -0.95 -4.75
C TYR A 71 -11.62 -1.95 -4.87
N LYS A 72 -12.53 -1.73 -5.81
CA LYS A 72 -13.67 -2.62 -6.09
C LYS A 72 -13.29 -4.05 -6.50
N SER A 73 -12.05 -4.27 -6.93
CA SER A 73 -11.55 -5.59 -7.33
C SER A 73 -10.83 -6.33 -6.20
N ILE A 74 -10.60 -5.67 -5.06
CA ILE A 74 -10.09 -6.32 -3.86
C ILE A 74 -11.26 -7.04 -3.19
N THR A 75 -11.20 -8.36 -3.18
CA THR A 75 -12.28 -9.21 -2.66
C THR A 75 -12.05 -9.58 -1.20
N GLN A 76 -10.79 -9.83 -0.83
CA GLN A 76 -10.39 -10.24 0.49
C GLN A 76 -8.97 -9.73 0.75
N PHE A 77 -8.64 -9.52 2.02
CA PHE A 77 -7.27 -9.27 2.45
C PHE A 77 -7.06 -9.82 3.85
N SER A 78 -5.84 -10.24 4.15
CA SER A 78 -5.45 -10.73 5.48
C SER A 78 -4.07 -10.20 5.84
N ILE A 79 -3.88 -9.93 7.13
CA ILE A 79 -2.59 -9.55 7.69
C ILE A 79 -2.20 -10.57 8.75
N GLU A 80 -0.94 -11.00 8.69
CA GLU A 80 -0.28 -11.85 9.66
C GLU A 80 0.83 -11.02 10.31
N THR A 81 0.72 -10.76 11.61
CA THR A 81 1.70 -9.95 12.34
C THR A 81 2.92 -10.78 12.71
N ALA A 82 4.09 -10.14 12.79
CA ALA A 82 5.32 -10.76 13.26
C ALA A 82 5.14 -11.33 14.68
N GLY A 83 5.57 -12.57 14.91
CA GLY A 83 5.54 -13.22 16.21
C GLY A 83 6.77 -12.88 17.07
N HIS A 84 6.87 -13.46 18.27
CA HIS A 84 8.06 -13.28 19.13
C HIS A 84 9.35 -13.85 18.53
N PHE A 85 9.24 -14.78 17.57
CA PHE A 85 10.37 -15.46 16.92
C PHE A 85 10.46 -15.22 15.41
N ASP A 86 9.37 -14.74 14.80
CA ASP A 86 9.33 -14.41 13.38
C ASP A 86 9.37 -12.89 13.25
N LEU A 87 10.38 -12.39 12.53
CA LEU A 87 10.62 -10.94 12.41
C LEU A 87 9.77 -10.30 11.32
N ASP A 88 9.13 -11.13 10.48
CA ASP A 88 8.48 -10.68 9.27
C ASP A 88 6.95 -10.81 9.43
N ALA A 89 6.25 -9.73 9.11
CA ALA A 89 4.80 -9.69 9.03
C ALA A 89 4.38 -9.81 7.56
N GLU A 90 3.20 -10.33 7.27
CA GLU A 90 2.75 -10.64 5.91
C GLU A 90 1.38 -10.05 5.60
N LEU A 91 1.24 -9.43 4.43
CA LEU A 91 -0.04 -8.99 3.86
C LEU A 91 -0.37 -9.86 2.65
N LYS A 92 -1.60 -10.36 2.61
CA LYS A 92 -2.17 -11.05 1.46
C LYS A 92 -3.38 -10.27 0.94
N ILE A 93 -3.45 -10.04 -0.37
CA ILE A 93 -4.56 -9.34 -1.04
C ILE A 93 -5.12 -10.23 -2.16
N TRP A 94 -6.39 -10.57 -2.11
CA TRP A 94 -7.09 -11.31 -3.15
C TRP A 94 -7.80 -10.35 -4.10
N VAL A 95 -7.46 -10.47 -5.38
CA VAL A 95 -8.09 -9.72 -6.48
C VAL A 95 -9.02 -10.66 -7.23
N SER A 96 -10.23 -10.21 -7.59
CA SER A 96 -11.33 -11.08 -8.10
C SER A 96 -10.95 -12.04 -9.23
N SER A 97 -9.94 -11.71 -10.04
CA SER A 97 -9.50 -12.49 -11.19
C SER A 97 -8.26 -13.36 -10.95
N LEU A 98 -7.68 -13.33 -9.73
CA LEU A 98 -6.47 -14.07 -9.39
C LEU A 98 -6.80 -15.26 -8.48
N SER A 99 -6.24 -16.42 -8.81
CA SER A 99 -6.40 -17.64 -8.01
C SER A 99 -5.55 -17.64 -6.74
N ALA A 100 -4.44 -16.90 -6.75
CA ALA A 100 -3.55 -16.72 -5.61
C ALA A 100 -3.54 -15.25 -5.16
N PRO A 101 -3.38 -14.99 -3.86
CA PRO A 101 -3.23 -13.63 -3.36
C PRO A 101 -1.93 -13.00 -3.82
N ILE A 102 -1.93 -11.67 -3.89
CA ILE A 102 -0.71 -10.88 -3.93
C ILE A 102 -0.18 -10.81 -2.50
N THR A 103 1.02 -11.32 -2.29
CA THR A 103 1.69 -11.35 -0.98
C THR A 103 2.77 -10.29 -0.89
N LYS A 104 2.85 -9.59 0.24
CA LYS A 104 3.92 -8.65 0.59
C LYS A 104 4.39 -8.91 2.01
N GLU A 105 5.71 -8.98 2.19
CA GLU A 105 6.38 -9.20 3.47
C GLU A 105 6.90 -7.87 4.03
N PHE A 106 6.81 -7.69 5.33
CA PHE A 106 7.19 -6.48 6.06
C PHE A 106 8.13 -6.84 7.20
N LYS A 107 9.13 -5.98 7.44
CA LYS A 107 9.97 -6.10 8.64
C LYS A 107 9.44 -5.20 9.74
N GLY A 108 9.07 -5.80 10.87
CA GLY A 108 8.51 -5.08 12.01
C GLY A 108 7.00 -4.82 11.92
N ASP A 109 6.41 -4.46 13.06
CA ASP A 109 4.97 -4.59 13.29
C ASP A 109 4.18 -3.28 13.07
N ASP A 110 4.76 -2.12 13.39
CA ASP A 110 3.98 -0.87 13.51
C ASP A 110 3.31 -0.38 12.21
N SER A 111 3.88 -0.72 11.05
CA SER A 111 3.33 -0.27 9.76
C SER A 111 2.16 -1.13 9.26
N ILE A 112 2.08 -2.41 9.66
CA ILE A 112 1.15 -3.35 9.03
C ILE A 112 -0.30 -3.12 9.49
N LEU A 113 -0.51 -2.79 10.75
CA LEU A 113 -1.84 -2.45 11.27
C LEU A 113 -2.39 -1.16 10.64
N SER A 114 -1.51 -0.21 10.32
CA SER A 114 -1.89 1.02 9.62
C SER A 114 -2.32 0.75 8.18
N ILE A 115 -1.61 -0.16 7.49
CA ILE A 115 -2.00 -0.66 6.17
C ILE A 115 -3.35 -1.38 6.23
N GLN A 116 -3.61 -2.16 7.28
CA GLN A 116 -4.91 -2.80 7.47
C GLN A 116 -6.04 -1.77 7.54
N LYS A 117 -5.87 -0.74 8.36
CA LYS A 117 -6.85 0.35 8.50
C LYS A 117 -7.08 1.08 7.17
N ALA A 118 -6.00 1.33 6.42
CA ALA A 118 -6.11 1.91 5.08
C ALA A 118 -6.91 0.99 4.15
N LEU A 119 -6.56 -0.28 4.02
CA LEU A 119 -7.28 -1.25 3.19
C LEU A 119 -8.78 -1.29 3.51
N VAL A 120 -9.15 -1.38 4.79
CA VAL A 120 -10.56 -1.31 5.21
C VAL A 120 -11.19 0.00 4.73
N THR A 121 -10.54 1.14 5.01
CA THR A 121 -11.07 2.47 4.65
C THR A 121 -11.38 2.64 3.16
N TYR A 122 -10.61 2.04 2.26
CA TYR A 122 -10.83 2.19 0.81
C TYR A 122 -11.68 1.10 0.18
N THR A 123 -11.67 -0.11 0.74
CA THR A 123 -12.38 -1.25 0.16
C THR A 123 -13.81 -1.41 0.67
N THR A 124 -14.14 -0.79 1.82
CA THR A 124 -15.49 -0.86 2.41
C THR A 124 -16.27 0.45 2.29
N LYS A 125 -15.81 1.38 1.43
CA LYS A 125 -16.51 2.62 1.11
C LYS A 125 -17.67 2.40 0.14
#